data_AF-I3Y8V6-F1
#
_entry.id   AF-I3Y8V6-F1
#
_cell.length_a   1.000
_cell.length_b   1.000
_cell.length_c   1.000
_cell.angle_alpha   90.00
_cell.angle_beta   90.00
_cell.angle_gamma   90.00
#
_symmetry.space_group_name_H-M   'P 1'
#
loop_
_entity.id
_entity.type
_entity.pdbx_description
1 polymer ?
#
loop_
_entity_poly.entity_id
_entity_poly.type
_entity_poly.pdbx_seq_one_letter_code
_entity_poly.pdbx_strand_id
1 'polypeptide(L)' 'MPQTTMTKDQWVDLFETIGLDTATMQRWHQCFEARHPDQHQAFLEWLGIPAAEIRRIRAG' A
#
# COMPACT_ATOMS: atom_id res chain seq x y z
N MET A 1 15.56 -18.40 -8.71
CA MET A 1 15.47 -17.06 -9.33
C MET A 1 15.02 -16.09 -8.24
N PRO A 2 15.69 -14.96 -8.00
CA PRO A 2 15.15 -13.96 -7.08
C PRO A 2 13.82 -13.46 -7.64
N GLN A 3 12.81 -13.39 -6.78
CA GLN A 3 11.47 -12.97 -7.15
C GLN A 3 11.46 -11.44 -7.23
N THR A 4 11.35 -10.88 -8.44
CA THR A 4 11.32 -9.42 -8.69
C THR A 4 9.94 -8.84 -8.38
N THR A 5 9.44 -9.05 -7.16
CA THR A 5 8.14 -8.51 -6.74
C THR A 5 8.36 -7.34 -5.79
N MET A 6 7.63 -6.26 -6.02
CA MET A 6 7.60 -5.08 -5.15
C MET A 6 7.13 -5.49 -3.76
N THR A 7 7.82 -5.02 -2.71
CA THR A 7 7.36 -5.16 -1.32
C THR A 7 6.66 -3.91 -0.85
N LYS A 8 5.86 -4.01 0.22
CA LYS A 8 5.28 -2.85 0.92
C LYS A 8 6.34 -1.82 1.28
N ASP A 9 7.46 -2.27 1.84
CA ASP A 9 8.51 -1.37 2.32
C ASP A 9 9.20 -0.63 1.17
N GLN A 10 9.46 -1.31 0.05
CA GLN A 10 9.97 -0.68 -1.17
C GLN A 10 8.97 0.33 -1.76
N TRP A 11 7.68 0.01 -1.71
CA TRP A 11 6.63 0.93 -2.17
C TRP A 11 6.55 2.20 -1.30
N VAL A 12 6.65 2.06 0.02
CA VAL A 12 6.68 3.20 0.96
C VAL A 12 7.94 4.04 0.75
N ASP A 13 9.11 3.40 0.58
CA ASP A 13 10.39 4.08 0.29
C ASP A 13 10.32 4.97 -0.96
N LEU A 14 9.59 4.54 -2.00
CA LEU A 14 9.36 5.36 -3.20
C LEU A 14 8.55 6.64 -2.88
N PHE A 15 7.55 6.56 -1.99
CA PHE A 15 6.80 7.76 -1.56
C PHE A 15 7.67 8.71 -0.74
N GLU A 16 8.47 8.17 0.19
CA GLU A 16 9.39 8.97 1.01
C GLU A 16 10.43 9.67 0.13
N THR A 17 10.98 8.96 -0.86
CA THR A 17 11.99 9.47 -1.79
C THR A 17 11.52 10.69 -2.58
N ILE A 18 10.24 10.74 -2.96
CA ILE A 18 9.67 11.90 -3.67
C ILE A 18 9.14 13.00 -2.72
N GLY A 19 9.31 12.82 -1.40
CA GLY A 19 8.98 13.81 -0.39
C GLY A 19 7.52 13.78 0.10
N LEU A 20 6.80 12.67 -0.05
CA LEU A 20 5.52 12.52 0.64
C LEU A 20 5.79 12.30 2.14
N ASP A 21 5.19 13.13 2.99
CA ASP A 21 5.22 12.91 4.42
C ASP A 21 4.17 11.87 4.86
N THR A 22 4.27 11.39 6.10
CA THR A 22 3.36 10.38 6.65
C THR A 22 1.89 10.80 6.57
N ALA A 23 1.59 12.07 6.83
CA ALA A 23 0.22 12.59 6.79
C ALA A 23 -0.37 12.56 5.36
N THR A 24 0.45 12.91 4.37
CA THR A 24 0.08 12.87 2.95
C THR A 24 -0.08 11.44 2.47
N MET A 25 0.80 10.52 2.88
CA MET A 25 0.67 9.08 2.56
C MET A 25 -0.62 8.49 3.13
N GLN A 26 -0.96 8.80 4.38
CA GLN A 26 -2.22 8.36 4.99
C GLN A 26 -3.43 8.92 4.23
N ARG A 27 -3.39 10.21 3.86
CA ARG A 27 -4.47 10.81 3.06
C ARG A 27 -4.60 10.16 1.69
N TRP A 28 -3.47 9.85 1.04
CA TRP A 28 -3.45 9.12 -0.23
C TRP A 28 -4.06 7.73 -0.06
N HIS A 29 -3.67 7.01 1.00
CA HIS A 29 -4.19 5.68 1.33
C HIS A 29 -5.71 5.68 1.48
N GLN A 30 -6.25 6.56 2.33
CA GLN A 30 -7.69 6.71 2.56
C GLN A 30 -8.43 7.11 1.28
N CYS A 31 -7.82 7.97 0.47
CA CYS A 31 -8.36 8.34 -0.84
C CYS A 31 -8.41 7.15 -1.80
N PHE A 32 -7.39 6.28 -1.78
CA PHE A 32 -7.34 5.11 -2.64
C PHE A 32 -8.38 4.06 -2.23
N GLU A 33 -8.45 3.73 -0.93
CA GLU A 33 -9.47 2.83 -0.37
C GLU A 33 -10.89 3.33 -0.65
N ALA A 34 -11.17 4.62 -0.41
CA ALA A 34 -12.52 5.16 -0.58
C ALA A 34 -12.98 5.22 -2.04
N ARG A 35 -12.07 5.47 -2.99
CA ARG A 35 -12.42 5.63 -4.41
C ARG A 35 -12.35 4.33 -5.20
N HIS A 36 -11.44 3.43 -4.83
CA HIS A 36 -11.10 2.23 -5.57
C HIS A 36 -10.82 1.04 -4.63
N PRO A 37 -11.79 0.63 -3.80
CA PRO A 37 -11.58 -0.36 -2.73
C PRO A 37 -11.14 -1.73 -3.26
N ASP A 38 -11.69 -2.16 -4.40
CA ASP A 38 -11.36 -3.46 -5.00
C ASP A 38 -9.96 -3.45 -5.61
N GLN A 39 -9.57 -2.35 -6.26
CA GLN A 39 -8.21 -2.18 -6.78
C GLN A 39 -7.18 -2.07 -5.66
N HIS A 40 -7.54 -1.40 -4.56
CA HIS A 40 -6.69 -1.32 -3.39
C HIS A 40 -6.47 -2.70 -2.75
N GLN A 41 -7.52 -3.53 -2.61
CA GLN A 41 -7.40 -4.92 -2.18
C GLN A 41 -6.44 -5.71 -3.08
N ALA A 42 -6.66 -5.69 -4.40
CA ALA A 42 -5.84 -6.42 -5.36
C ALA A 42 -4.37 -5.95 -5.34
N PHE A 43 -4.14 -4.66 -5.13
CA PHE A 43 -2.80 -4.09 -5.00
C PHE A 43 -2.05 -4.63 -3.77
N LEU A 44 -2.72 -4.68 -2.62
CA LEU A 44 -2.12 -5.22 -1.39
C LEU A 44 -1.83 -6.72 -1.49
N GLU A 45 -2.69 -7.48 -2.17
CA GLU A 45 -2.45 -8.90 -2.48
C GLU A 45 -1.26 -9.08 -3.42
N TRP A 46 -1.13 -8.22 -4.44
CA TRP A 46 0.00 -8.23 -5.37
C TRP A 46 1.34 -7.91 -4.68
N LEU A 47 1.34 -7.04 -3.66
CA LEU A 47 2.50 -6.79 -2.78
C LEU A 47 2.85 -8.01 -1.88
N GLY A 48 2.07 -9.08 -1.93
CA GLY A 48 2.29 -10.28 -1.13
C GLY A 48 1.91 -10.12 0.35
N ILE A 49 1.08 -9.12 0.68
CA ILE A 49 0.70 -8.85 2.08
C ILE A 49 -0.30 -9.92 2.55
N PRO A 50 -0.08 -10.54 3.73
CA PRO A 50 -1.02 -11.54 4.25
C PRO A 50 -2.41 -10.95 4.52
N ALA A 51 -3.46 -11.73 4.27
CA ALA A 51 -4.85 -11.28 4.41
C ALA A 51 -5.20 -10.66 5.78
N ALA A 52 -4.57 -11.12 6.86
CA ALA A 52 -4.74 -10.54 8.19
C ALA A 52 -4.14 -9.13 8.32
N GLU A 53 -3.03 -8.85 7.63
CA GLU A 53 -2.45 -7.51 7.57
C GLU A 53 -3.22 -6.61 6.61
N ILE A 54 -3.67 -7.12 5.46
CA ILE A 54 -4.54 -6.36 4.54
C ILE A 54 -5.77 -5.80 5.27
N ARG A 55 -6.46 -6.63 6.07
CA ARG A 55 -7.61 -6.17 6.86
C ARG A 55 -7.28 -5.06 7.84
N ARG A 56 -6.08 -5.07 8.43
CA ARG A 56 -5.62 -4.01 9.34
C ARG A 56 -5.29 -2.72 8.59
N ILE A 57 -4.62 -2.85 7.44
CA ILE A 57 -4.25 -1.73 6.58
C ILE A 57 -5.50 -0.99 6.09
N ARG A 58 -6.47 -1.71 5.54
CA ARG A 58 -7.72 -1.13 5.00
C ARG A 58 -8.66 -0.53 6.06
N ALA A 59 -8.42 -0.81 7.33
CA ALA A 59 -9.23 -0.29 8.43
C ALA A 59 -8.75 1.07 8.97
N GLY A 60 -7.57 1.55 8.55
CA GLY A 60 -6.99 2.85 8.93
C GLY A 60 -7.13 3.91 7.84
#